data_AF-A0AB34G013-F1
#
_entry.id   AF-A0AB34G013-F1
#
_cell.length_a   1.000
_cell.length_b   1.000
_cell.length_c   1.000
_cell.angle_alpha   90.00
_cell.angle_beta   90.00
_cell.angle_gamma   90.00
#
_symmetry.space_group_name_H-M   'P 1'
#
loop_
_entity.id
_entity.type
_entity.pdbx_description
1 polymer ?
#
loop_
_entity_poly.entity_id
_entity_poly.type
_entity_poly.pdbx_seq_one_letter_code
_entity_poly.pdbx_strand_id
1 'polypeptide(L)'
;MAVSTPYHPFALVAEGLVFLPTPSVAHLRPYRTLFRKLHADEEFCRIAFGAPWKPVSWTDEEVHQFLLKRDAALRWGVRGMGDFGLGVLPTDDDARATFDPTQSRPLKNSKFDVRIVEGDQFESLSKLFDRVEWAGYTCVRDATTTSAAELYSNGSTDSEGKPLPPWQEMIELRYGLDSAFRGRGIATRAAEVVMAWAVEEHGARRFIADTQKANGRSKQVLSRLGFQISDTNYFQDEDVVEWARAAA
;
A
#
# COMPACT_ATOMS: atom_id res chain seq x y z
N MET A 1 12.24 -22.31 -7.30
CA MET A 1 11.32 -21.98 -8.41
C MET A 1 10.04 -21.45 -7.77
N ALA A 2 9.76 -20.15 -7.89
CA ALA A 2 8.53 -19.59 -7.36
C ALA A 2 7.38 -20.08 -8.23
N VAL A 3 6.50 -20.90 -7.66
CA VAL A 3 5.21 -21.20 -8.27
C VAL A 3 4.44 -19.90 -8.21
N SER A 4 4.32 -19.21 -9.34
CA SER A 4 3.40 -18.09 -9.49
C SER A 4 2.00 -18.65 -9.28
N THR A 5 1.44 -18.48 -8.08
CA THR A 5 0.02 -18.72 -7.88
C THR A 5 -0.72 -17.68 -8.72
N PRO A 6 -1.64 -18.09 -9.60
CA PRO A 6 -2.40 -17.14 -10.40
C PRO A 6 -3.10 -16.14 -9.49
N TYR A 7 -2.93 -14.85 -9.79
CA TYR A 7 -3.64 -13.78 -9.07
C TYR A 7 -5.15 -13.97 -9.25
N HIS A 8 -5.86 -14.07 -8.13
CA HIS A 8 -7.31 -14.06 -8.10
C HIS A 8 -7.78 -12.67 -7.64
N PRO A 9 -8.64 -11.97 -8.41
CA PRO A 9 -9.13 -10.65 -8.04
C PRO A 9 -9.83 -10.65 -6.69
N PHE A 10 -9.45 -9.71 -5.83
CA PHE A 10 -10.09 -9.46 -4.56
C PHE A 10 -10.03 -7.97 -4.20
N ALA A 11 -10.84 -7.57 -3.22
CA ALA A 11 -10.75 -6.26 -2.60
C ALA A 11 -10.80 -6.40 -1.08
N LEU A 12 -10.18 -5.46 -0.36
CA LEU A 12 -10.49 -5.26 1.06
C LEU A 12 -11.54 -4.16 1.17
N VAL A 13 -12.53 -4.34 2.04
CA VAL A 13 -13.51 -3.32 2.38
C VAL A 13 -13.54 -3.16 3.89
N ALA A 14 -13.41 -1.92 4.37
CA ALA A 14 -13.46 -1.60 5.79
C ALA A 14 -13.83 -0.12 5.98
N GLU A 15 -14.77 0.18 6.88
CA GLU A 15 -15.07 1.56 7.31
C GLU A 15 -15.40 2.53 6.15
N GLY A 16 -16.10 2.05 5.12
CA GLY A 16 -16.44 2.81 3.91
C GLY A 16 -15.27 3.04 2.95
N LEU A 17 -14.13 2.39 3.19
CA LEU A 17 -12.96 2.39 2.31
C LEU A 17 -12.92 1.09 1.52
N VAL A 18 -12.39 1.18 0.30
CA VAL A 18 -12.04 0.04 -0.55
C VAL A 18 -10.55 0.06 -0.87
N PHE A 19 -9.94 -1.11 -0.83
CA PHE A 19 -8.53 -1.34 -1.13
C PHE A 19 -8.47 -2.34 -2.25
N LEU A 20 -8.00 -1.91 -3.41
CA LEU A 20 -7.95 -2.75 -4.59
C LEU A 20 -6.48 -3.03 -4.94
N PRO A 21 -6.03 -4.29 -4.97
CA PRO A 21 -4.69 -4.66 -5.38
C PRO A 21 -4.33 -4.06 -6.73
N THR A 22 -3.08 -3.64 -6.92
CA THR A 22 -2.61 -3.06 -8.18
C THR A 22 -2.89 -3.90 -9.43
N PRO A 23 -2.78 -5.24 -9.43
CA PRO A 23 -3.17 -6.04 -10.59
C PRO A 23 -4.61 -5.79 -11.06
N SER A 24 -5.53 -5.40 -10.16
CA SER A 24 -6.89 -5.01 -10.50
C SER A 24 -7.03 -3.50 -10.70
N VAL A 25 -6.55 -2.66 -9.78
CA VAL A 25 -6.78 -1.21 -9.82
C VAL A 25 -6.07 -0.53 -10.99
N ALA A 26 -4.98 -1.11 -11.51
CA ALA A 26 -4.27 -0.59 -12.67
C ALA A 26 -5.15 -0.50 -13.92
N HIS A 27 -6.22 -1.30 -14.02
CA HIS A 27 -7.15 -1.26 -15.15
C HIS A 27 -8.22 -0.17 -15.03
N LEU A 28 -8.33 0.49 -13.88
CA LEU A 28 -9.32 1.54 -13.64
C LEU A 28 -8.78 2.92 -13.99
N ARG A 29 -9.37 3.55 -15.02
CA ARG A 29 -9.00 4.90 -15.46
C ARG A 29 -9.16 5.97 -14.36
N PRO A 30 -10.20 5.95 -13.50
CA PRO A 30 -10.31 6.91 -12.39
C PRO A 30 -9.12 6.85 -11.43
N TYR A 31 -8.65 5.63 -11.09
CA TYR A 31 -7.48 5.47 -10.24
C TYR A 31 -6.19 5.91 -10.94
N ARG A 32 -5.96 5.52 -12.19
CA ARG A 32 -4.78 5.98 -12.94
C ARG A 32 -4.74 7.50 -13.07
N THR A 33 -5.90 8.15 -13.21
CA THR A 33 -6.02 9.61 -13.23
C THR A 33 -5.55 10.22 -11.90
N LEU A 34 -5.95 9.64 -10.77
CA LEU A 34 -5.46 10.04 -9.46
C LEU A 34 -3.95 9.82 -9.33
N PHE A 35 -3.46 8.62 -9.66
CA PHE A 35 -2.05 8.26 -9.52
C PHE A 35 -1.17 9.23 -10.31
N ARG A 36 -1.55 9.54 -11.55
CA ARG A 36 -0.91 10.58 -12.36
C ARG A 36 -0.90 11.94 -11.67
N LYS A 37 -2.04 12.38 -11.12
CA LYS A 37 -2.16 13.65 -10.40
C LYS A 37 -1.17 13.72 -9.24
N LEU A 38 -1.08 12.67 -8.42
CA LEU A 38 -0.16 12.62 -7.29
C LEU A 38 1.31 12.73 -7.72
N HIS A 39 1.69 12.00 -8.76
CA HIS A 39 3.09 11.97 -9.24
C HIS A 39 3.49 13.20 -10.06
N ALA A 40 2.53 14.01 -10.51
CA ALA A 40 2.76 15.31 -11.10
C ALA A 40 2.81 16.45 -10.07
N ASP A 41 2.45 16.21 -8.81
CA ASP A 41 2.41 17.21 -7.75
C ASP A 41 3.77 17.35 -7.05
N GLU A 42 4.34 18.55 -7.08
CA GLU A 42 5.66 18.84 -6.53
C GLU A 42 5.72 18.68 -5.01
N GLU A 43 4.68 19.16 -4.31
CA GLU A 43 4.62 19.03 -2.85
C GLU A 43 4.56 17.56 -2.44
N PHE A 44 3.72 16.77 -3.11
CA PHE A 44 3.61 15.33 -2.91
C PHE A 44 4.93 14.62 -3.15
N CYS A 45 5.55 14.82 -4.32
CA CYS A 45 6.80 14.15 -4.66
C CYS A 45 7.93 14.50 -3.68
N ARG A 46 8.07 15.78 -3.32
CA ARG A 46 9.09 16.21 -2.35
C ARG A 46 8.89 15.58 -0.97
N ILE A 47 7.64 15.46 -0.51
CA ILE A 47 7.32 14.89 0.81
C ILE A 47 7.42 13.36 0.81
N ALA A 48 7.04 12.70 -0.29
CA ALA A 48 6.97 11.25 -0.41
C ALA A 48 8.30 10.61 -0.82
N PHE A 49 9.13 11.31 -1.60
CA PHE A 49 10.34 10.76 -2.24
C PHE A 49 11.61 11.60 -2.00
N GLY A 50 11.49 12.78 -1.37
CA GLY A 50 12.63 13.66 -1.08
C GLY A 50 12.96 14.65 -2.21
N ALA A 51 13.94 15.52 -1.95
CA ALA A 51 14.31 16.62 -2.86
C ALA A 51 14.86 16.19 -4.23
N PRO A 52 15.59 15.06 -4.37
CA PRO A 52 16.08 14.62 -5.68
C PRO A 52 14.97 14.19 -6.66
N TRP A 53 13.79 13.82 -6.14
CA TRP A 53 12.69 13.31 -6.96
C TRP A 53 11.89 14.44 -7.59
N LYS A 54 11.95 14.51 -8.91
CA LYS A 54 11.17 15.48 -9.69
C LYS A 54 9.77 14.92 -10.00
N PRO A 55 8.74 15.77 -10.01
CA PRO A 55 7.42 15.40 -10.52
C PRO A 55 7.50 14.90 -11.95
N VAL A 56 6.64 13.93 -12.27
CA VAL A 56 6.58 13.31 -13.59
C VAL A 56 5.18 13.46 -14.17
N SER A 57 5.11 13.94 -15.41
CA SER A 57 3.86 14.05 -16.15
C SER A 57 3.71 12.87 -17.10
N TRP A 58 3.16 11.76 -16.60
CA TRP A 58 2.88 10.57 -17.40
C TRP A 58 1.57 10.68 -18.20
N THR A 59 1.50 9.98 -19.31
CA THR A 59 0.25 9.62 -20.01
C THR A 59 -0.52 8.54 -19.23
N ASP A 60 -1.79 8.32 -19.57
CA ASP A 60 -2.59 7.24 -18.94
C ASP A 60 -1.99 5.85 -19.20
N GLU A 61 -1.49 5.62 -20.42
CA GLU A 61 -0.83 4.37 -20.81
C GLU A 61 0.50 4.17 -20.05
N GLU A 62 1.31 5.22 -19.89
CA GLU A 62 2.56 5.12 -19.13
C GLU A 62 2.29 4.77 -17.66
N VAL A 63 1.25 5.35 -17.04
CA VAL A 63 0.83 4.97 -15.68
C VAL A 63 0.37 3.51 -15.64
N HIS A 64 -0.45 3.09 -16.61
CA HIS A 64 -0.92 1.71 -16.68
C HIS A 64 0.24 0.71 -16.77
N GLN A 65 1.18 0.96 -17.68
CA GLN A 65 2.38 0.14 -17.85
C GLN A 65 3.29 0.16 -16.62
N PHE A 66 3.45 1.33 -15.99
CA PHE A 66 4.25 1.46 -14.77
C PHE A 66 3.67 0.61 -13.64
N LEU A 67 2.38 0.71 -13.38
CA LEU A 67 1.70 -0.07 -12.33
C LEU A 67 1.79 -1.58 -12.59
N LEU A 68 1.56 -2.03 -13.83
CA LEU A 68 1.64 -3.44 -14.16
C LEU A 68 3.07 -4.01 -14.08
N LYS A 69 4.06 -3.29 -14.63
CA LYS A 69 5.44 -3.79 -14.68
C LYS A 69 6.13 -3.72 -13.33
N ARG A 70 5.93 -2.64 -12.58
CA ARG A 70 6.68 -2.39 -11.36
C ARG A 70 6.01 -2.98 -10.13
N ASP A 71 4.69 -2.84 -10.02
CA ASP A 71 3.98 -3.26 -8.82
C ASP A 71 3.37 -4.65 -8.98
N ALA A 72 2.56 -4.86 -10.01
CA ALA A 72 1.91 -6.15 -10.22
C ALA A 72 2.94 -7.27 -10.48
N ALA A 73 3.89 -7.07 -11.39
CA ALA A 73 4.85 -8.12 -11.73
C ALA A 73 5.92 -8.33 -10.64
N LEU A 74 6.52 -7.27 -10.09
CA LEU A 74 7.67 -7.40 -9.18
C LEU A 74 7.29 -7.55 -7.70
N ARG A 75 6.05 -7.22 -7.30
CA ARG A 75 5.59 -7.31 -5.90
C ARG A 75 4.56 -8.40 -5.74
N TRP A 76 3.40 -8.19 -6.36
CA TRP A 76 2.29 -9.13 -6.32
C TRP A 76 2.68 -10.49 -6.92
N GLY A 77 3.45 -10.51 -8.01
CA GLY A 77 3.95 -11.75 -8.62
C GLY A 77 4.97 -12.54 -7.77
N VAL A 78 5.55 -11.96 -6.73
CA VAL A 78 6.57 -12.60 -5.88
C VAL A 78 5.96 -13.17 -4.61
N ARG A 79 5.17 -12.36 -3.89
CA ARG A 79 4.61 -12.72 -2.57
C ARG A 79 3.08 -12.72 -2.51
N GLY A 80 2.39 -12.37 -3.60
CA GLY A 80 0.96 -12.10 -3.56
C GLY A 80 0.61 -10.85 -2.74
N MET A 81 1.56 -9.92 -2.59
CA MET A 81 1.46 -8.74 -1.73
C MET A 81 2.16 -7.54 -2.39
N GLY A 82 1.57 -6.34 -2.29
CA GLY A 82 2.11 -5.11 -2.86
C GLY A 82 1.24 -3.89 -2.55
N ASP A 83 1.19 -2.93 -3.48
CA ASP A 83 0.40 -1.72 -3.25
C ASP A 83 -1.10 -1.98 -3.51
N PHE A 84 -1.92 -1.26 -2.76
CA PHE A 84 -3.36 -1.16 -2.95
C PHE A 84 -3.72 0.26 -3.37
N GLY A 85 -4.53 0.39 -4.42
CA GLY A 85 -5.31 1.61 -4.64
C GLY A 85 -6.32 1.77 -3.53
N LEU A 86 -6.35 2.95 -2.91
CA LEU A 86 -7.22 3.28 -1.79
C LEU A 86 -8.30 4.25 -2.24
N GLY A 87 -9.56 3.86 -2.05
CA GLY A 87 -10.71 4.67 -2.41
C GLY A 87 -11.77 4.73 -1.30
N VAL A 88 -12.66 5.71 -1.41
CA VAL A 88 -13.86 5.85 -0.58
C VAL A 88 -15.05 5.35 -1.39
N LEU A 89 -15.80 4.40 -0.82
CA LEU A 89 -16.98 3.85 -1.45
C LEU A 89 -18.13 4.87 -1.45
N PRO A 90 -18.94 4.92 -2.52
CA PRO A 90 -20.18 5.70 -2.52
C PRO A 90 -21.14 5.22 -1.41
N THR A 91 -21.89 6.16 -0.84
CA THR A 91 -22.72 5.90 0.36
C THR A 91 -24.23 5.87 0.10
N ASP A 92 -24.66 6.06 -1.15
CA ASP A 92 -26.06 5.96 -1.56
C ASP A 92 -26.61 4.53 -1.48
N ASP A 93 -27.94 4.42 -1.51
CA ASP A 93 -28.63 3.15 -1.28
C ASP A 93 -28.33 2.11 -2.37
N ASP A 94 -28.14 2.54 -3.63
CA ASP A 94 -27.76 1.65 -4.73
C ASP A 94 -26.37 1.04 -4.48
N ALA A 95 -25.42 1.85 -4.01
CA ALA A 95 -24.09 1.37 -3.65
C ALA A 95 -24.13 0.38 -2.49
N ARG A 96 -24.93 0.65 -1.45
CA ARG A 96 -25.11 -0.25 -0.30
C ARG A 96 -25.76 -1.57 -0.69
N ALA A 97 -26.67 -1.56 -1.67
CA ALA A 97 -27.31 -2.77 -2.16
C ALA A 97 -26.42 -3.62 -3.09
N THR A 98 -25.33 -3.04 -3.62
CA THR A 98 -24.45 -3.70 -4.59
C THR A 98 -23.48 -4.69 -3.95
N PHE A 99 -23.18 -4.55 -2.66
CA PHE A 99 -22.27 -5.42 -1.92
C PHE A 99 -22.89 -5.85 -0.61
N ASP A 100 -22.90 -7.16 -0.34
CA ASP A 100 -23.34 -7.72 0.93
C ASP A 100 -22.12 -8.15 1.76
N PRO A 101 -21.75 -7.40 2.82
CA PRO A 101 -20.64 -7.76 3.69
C PRO A 101 -20.78 -9.18 4.24
N THR A 102 -21.98 -9.70 4.49
CA THR A 102 -22.15 -11.03 5.10
C THR A 102 -21.68 -12.17 4.19
N GLN A 103 -21.62 -11.94 2.87
CA GLN A 103 -21.20 -12.90 1.86
C GLN A 103 -19.70 -12.84 1.54
N SER A 104 -18.97 -11.94 2.20
CA SER A 104 -17.49 -11.86 2.09
C SER A 104 -16.80 -12.59 3.24
N ARG A 105 -15.47 -12.68 3.22
CA ARG A 105 -14.69 -13.33 4.27
C ARG A 105 -14.21 -12.30 5.30
N PRO A 106 -14.49 -12.43 6.61
CA PRO A 106 -13.90 -11.57 7.63
C PRO A 106 -12.40 -11.83 7.76
N LEU A 107 -11.63 -10.77 7.94
CA LEU A 107 -10.30 -10.83 8.54
C LEU A 107 -10.47 -10.97 10.06
N LYS A 108 -9.89 -12.01 10.65
CA LYS A 108 -10.15 -12.39 12.05
C LYS A 108 -9.42 -11.48 13.04
N ASN A 109 -8.19 -11.10 12.73
CA ASN A 109 -7.30 -10.42 13.67
C ASN A 109 -7.07 -8.96 13.26
N SER A 110 -8.16 -8.20 13.19
CA SER A 110 -8.12 -6.79 12.81
C SER A 110 -8.85 -5.90 13.82
N LYS A 111 -8.36 -4.69 13.99
CA LYS A 111 -9.00 -3.64 14.80
C LYS A 111 -10.30 -3.13 14.17
N PHE A 112 -10.40 -3.21 12.85
CA PHE A 112 -11.58 -2.84 12.07
C PHE A 112 -12.27 -4.09 11.54
N ASP A 113 -13.57 -4.02 11.28
CA ASP A 113 -14.26 -5.06 10.50
C ASP A 113 -13.78 -4.97 9.05
N VAL A 114 -12.81 -5.81 8.72
CA VAL A 114 -12.21 -5.89 7.39
C VAL A 114 -12.80 -7.09 6.68
N ARG A 115 -13.37 -6.83 5.50
CA ARG A 115 -13.95 -7.83 4.63
C ARG A 115 -13.02 -8.06 3.43
N ILE A 116 -12.64 -9.32 3.21
CA ILE A 116 -11.97 -9.77 1.99
C ILE A 116 -13.06 -10.21 1.02
N VAL A 117 -13.21 -9.46 -0.06
CA VAL A 117 -14.28 -9.59 -1.05
C VAL A 117 -13.72 -10.25 -2.30
N GLU A 118 -14.23 -11.43 -2.62
CA GLU A 118 -13.73 -12.33 -3.67
C GLU A 118 -14.92 -12.91 -4.47
N GLY A 119 -14.66 -13.48 -5.65
CA GLY A 119 -15.69 -14.18 -6.45
C GLY A 119 -16.87 -13.29 -6.86
N ASP A 120 -18.10 -13.81 -6.78
CA ASP A 120 -19.31 -13.11 -7.22
C ASP A 120 -19.55 -11.77 -6.50
N GLN A 121 -19.12 -11.67 -5.24
CA GLN A 121 -19.19 -10.42 -4.49
C GLN A 121 -18.18 -9.39 -4.99
N PHE A 122 -17.01 -9.83 -5.45
CA PHE A 122 -16.06 -8.94 -6.11
C PHE A 122 -16.62 -8.42 -7.44
N GLU A 123 -17.24 -9.27 -8.25
CA GLU A 123 -17.88 -8.87 -9.51
C GLU A 123 -19.09 -7.95 -9.29
N SER A 124 -19.77 -8.07 -8.17
CA SER A 124 -20.85 -7.15 -7.80
C SER A 124 -20.27 -5.81 -7.37
N LEU A 125 -19.27 -5.80 -6.48
CA LEU A 125 -18.57 -4.62 -6.01
C LEU A 125 -17.88 -3.85 -7.15
N SER A 126 -17.35 -4.54 -8.16
CA SER A 126 -16.62 -3.93 -9.28
C SER A 126 -17.46 -2.95 -10.10
N LYS A 127 -18.79 -3.12 -10.09
CA LYS A 127 -19.76 -2.19 -10.70
C LYS A 127 -19.73 -0.79 -10.08
N LEU A 128 -19.18 -0.66 -8.86
CA LEU A 128 -19.04 0.63 -8.17
C LEU A 128 -17.71 1.33 -8.47
N PHE A 129 -16.72 0.66 -9.08
CA PHE A 129 -15.34 1.17 -9.16
C PHE A 129 -15.19 2.48 -9.95
N ASP A 130 -16.05 2.73 -10.93
CA ASP A 130 -16.08 4.02 -11.65
C ASP A 130 -16.65 5.17 -10.82
N ARG A 131 -17.38 4.86 -9.74
CA ARG A 131 -17.97 5.81 -8.79
C ARG A 131 -17.16 5.98 -7.51
N VAL A 132 -16.11 5.16 -7.32
CA VAL A 132 -15.22 5.26 -6.16
C VAL A 132 -14.44 6.58 -6.22
N GLU A 133 -14.46 7.31 -5.12
CA GLU A 133 -13.57 8.45 -4.93
C GLU A 133 -12.19 7.95 -4.50
N TRP A 134 -11.28 7.79 -5.47
CA TRP A 134 -9.92 7.36 -5.19
C TRP A 134 -9.18 8.44 -4.37
N ALA A 135 -8.63 8.04 -3.23
CA ALA A 135 -8.02 8.93 -2.24
C ALA A 135 -6.48 8.86 -2.23
N GLY A 136 -5.92 7.73 -2.67
CA GLY A 136 -4.47 7.54 -2.75
C GLY A 136 -4.10 6.07 -2.87
N TYR A 137 -3.01 5.69 -2.22
CA TYR A 137 -2.56 4.31 -2.11
C TYR A 137 -2.02 4.02 -0.71
N THR A 138 -2.05 2.74 -0.35
CA THR A 138 -1.39 2.19 0.85
C THR A 138 -0.76 0.86 0.49
N CYS A 139 0.39 0.55 1.09
CA CYS A 139 1.25 -0.51 0.62
C CYS A 139 1.75 -1.36 1.78
N VAL A 140 1.80 -2.66 1.57
CA VAL A 140 2.59 -3.61 2.35
C VAL A 140 3.36 -4.43 1.33
N ARG A 141 4.69 -4.43 1.39
CA ARG A 141 5.52 -5.07 0.36
C ARG A 141 6.78 -5.68 0.95
N ASP A 142 7.28 -6.73 0.32
CA ASP A 142 8.52 -7.39 0.71
C ASP A 142 9.72 -6.50 0.35
N ALA A 143 10.35 -5.87 1.35
CA ALA A 143 11.49 -4.98 1.14
C ALA A 143 12.74 -5.74 0.65
N THR A 144 12.84 -7.05 0.91
CA THR A 144 14.01 -7.86 0.51
C THR A 144 14.06 -8.14 -1.00
N THR A 145 12.94 -7.98 -1.69
CA THR A 145 12.82 -8.23 -3.14
C THR A 145 12.43 -6.98 -3.91
N THR A 146 11.55 -6.16 -3.32
CA THR A 146 11.04 -4.95 -3.96
C THR A 146 11.99 -3.76 -3.81
N SER A 147 12.59 -3.67 -2.63
CA SER A 147 13.38 -2.53 -2.19
C SER A 147 14.88 -2.86 -2.25
N ALA A 148 15.28 -4.13 -2.32
CA ALA A 148 16.68 -4.51 -2.38
C ALA A 148 17.43 -4.15 -3.68
N ALA A 149 16.74 -3.77 -4.75
CA ALA A 149 17.37 -3.22 -5.96
C ALA A 149 17.38 -1.68 -6.01
N GLU A 150 16.59 -1.00 -5.16
CA GLU A 150 16.42 0.47 -5.15
C GLU A 150 16.90 1.14 -3.85
N LEU A 151 16.94 0.42 -2.72
CA LEU A 151 17.28 0.90 -1.38
C LEU A 151 18.57 0.26 -0.82
N TYR A 152 18.94 -0.96 -1.23
CA TYR A 152 20.12 -1.66 -0.70
C TYR A 152 21.13 -1.86 -1.82
N SER A 153 22.02 -0.90 -2.00
CA SER A 153 23.14 -0.94 -2.97
C SER A 153 24.04 -2.20 -2.84
N ASN A 154 23.84 -2.98 -1.77
CA ASN A 154 24.55 -4.18 -1.35
C ASN A 154 23.72 -5.50 -1.44
N GLY A 155 22.47 -5.47 -1.91
CA GLY A 155 21.66 -6.68 -2.11
C GLY A 155 20.98 -7.18 -0.83
N SER A 156 21.10 -8.47 -0.50
CA SER A 156 20.42 -9.11 0.64
C SER A 156 21.08 -8.88 2.01
N THR A 157 21.82 -7.78 2.17
CA THR A 157 22.56 -7.45 3.40
C THR A 157 22.28 -6.04 3.89
N ASP A 158 22.40 -5.81 5.20
CA ASP A 158 22.31 -4.49 5.83
C ASP A 158 23.59 -3.64 5.63
N SER A 159 23.61 -2.44 6.22
CA SER A 159 24.74 -1.50 6.11
C SER A 159 26.06 -2.01 6.70
N GLU A 160 26.05 -3.08 7.51
CA GLU A 160 27.23 -3.74 8.06
C GLU A 160 27.63 -5.00 7.27
N GLY A 161 26.93 -5.30 6.17
CA GLY A 161 27.15 -6.49 5.36
C GLY A 161 26.59 -7.78 5.98
N LYS A 162 25.72 -7.68 7.00
CA LYS A 162 25.06 -8.84 7.59
C LYS A 162 23.80 -9.20 6.80
N PRO A 163 23.40 -10.48 6.73
CA PRO A 163 22.17 -10.87 6.04
C PRO A 163 20.94 -10.15 6.60
N LEU A 164 20.05 -9.69 5.72
CA LEU A 164 18.76 -9.14 6.13
C LEU A 164 17.93 -10.20 6.87
N PRO A 165 17.05 -9.78 7.80
CA PRO A 165 16.07 -10.66 8.41
C PRO A 165 15.16 -11.34 7.37
N PRO A 166 14.45 -12.43 7.75
CA PRO A 166 13.45 -13.04 6.88
C PRO A 166 12.43 -12.00 6.36
N TRP A 167 11.95 -12.18 5.13
CA TRP A 167 11.08 -11.19 4.47
C TRP A 167 9.82 -10.82 5.28
N GLN A 168 9.29 -11.74 6.09
CA GLN A 168 8.15 -11.46 6.99
C GLN A 168 8.45 -10.42 8.06
N GLU A 169 9.73 -10.16 8.34
CA GLU A 169 10.17 -9.08 9.23
C GLU A 169 10.59 -7.82 8.48
N MET A 170 10.63 -7.89 7.15
CA MET A 170 11.08 -6.84 6.25
C MET A 170 9.92 -6.39 5.36
N ILE A 171 8.74 -6.21 5.96
CA ILE A 171 7.55 -5.74 5.23
C ILE A 171 7.49 -4.23 5.34
N GLU A 172 7.67 -3.56 4.21
CA GLU A 172 7.64 -2.10 4.14
C GLU A 172 6.21 -1.60 4.05
N LEU A 173 5.83 -0.72 4.98
CA LEU A 173 4.59 0.06 4.95
C LEU A 173 4.83 1.40 4.26
N ARG A 174 4.04 1.71 3.24
CA ARG A 174 4.00 3.05 2.61
C ARG A 174 2.57 3.50 2.40
N TYR A 175 2.39 4.80 2.31
CA TYR A 175 1.10 5.40 1.99
C TYR A 175 1.28 6.78 1.38
N GLY A 176 0.38 7.14 0.48
CA GLY A 176 0.33 8.44 -0.17
C GLY A 176 -1.11 8.84 -0.40
N LEU A 177 -1.50 10.03 0.05
CA LEU A 177 -2.86 10.55 -0.11
C LEU A 177 -2.88 11.86 -0.88
N ASP A 178 -3.92 11.99 -1.69
CA ASP A 178 -4.34 13.27 -2.25
C ASP A 178 -4.67 14.26 -1.14
N SER A 179 -4.31 15.53 -1.35
CA SER A 179 -4.47 16.58 -0.36
C SER A 179 -5.91 16.74 0.12
N ALA A 180 -6.90 16.47 -0.73
CA ALA A 180 -8.32 16.53 -0.38
C ALA A 180 -8.71 15.52 0.73
N PHE A 181 -7.97 14.42 0.89
CA PHE A 181 -8.28 13.33 1.82
C PHE A 181 -7.40 13.34 3.08
N ARG A 182 -6.43 14.27 3.17
CA ARG A 182 -5.55 14.40 4.34
C ARG A 182 -6.30 14.95 5.55
N GLY A 183 -5.78 14.70 6.76
CA GLY A 183 -6.36 15.20 8.02
C GLY A 183 -7.62 14.48 8.51
N ARG A 184 -8.14 13.50 7.77
CA ARG A 184 -9.37 12.75 8.11
C ARG A 184 -9.10 11.38 8.76
N GLY A 185 -7.87 11.12 9.21
CA GLY A 185 -7.46 9.83 9.76
C GLY A 185 -7.42 8.66 8.75
N ILE A 186 -7.63 8.92 7.45
CA ILE A 186 -7.67 7.88 6.40
C ILE A 186 -6.36 7.10 6.32
N ALA A 187 -5.19 7.77 6.34
CA ALA A 187 -3.89 7.08 6.24
C ALA A 187 -3.68 6.08 7.40
N THR A 188 -4.00 6.46 8.62
CA THR A 188 -3.88 5.58 9.80
C THR A 188 -4.83 4.38 9.69
N ARG A 189 -6.11 4.61 9.34
CA ARG A 189 -7.07 3.51 9.15
C ARG A 189 -6.63 2.57 8.02
N ALA A 190 -6.21 3.14 6.90
CA ALA A 190 -5.75 2.38 5.74
C ALA A 190 -4.52 1.52 6.05
N ALA A 191 -3.54 2.06 6.77
CA ALA A 191 -2.36 1.32 7.20
C ALA A 191 -2.72 0.15 8.12
N GLU A 192 -3.57 0.33 9.13
CA GLU A 192 -4.00 -0.77 10.01
C GLU A 192 -4.69 -1.90 9.23
N VAL A 193 -5.54 -1.55 8.25
CA VAL A 193 -6.24 -2.54 7.42
C VAL A 193 -5.25 -3.40 6.63
N VAL A 194 -4.31 -2.78 5.91
CA VAL A 194 -3.35 -3.55 5.10
C VAL A 194 -2.30 -4.28 5.95
N MET A 195 -1.94 -3.73 7.12
CA MET A 195 -1.06 -4.42 8.06
C MET A 195 -1.74 -5.67 8.64
N ALA A 196 -2.99 -5.56 9.08
CA ALA A 196 -3.75 -6.71 9.59
C ALA A 196 -3.90 -7.79 8.50
N TRP A 197 -4.21 -7.38 7.27
CA TRP A 197 -4.27 -8.29 6.13
C TRP A 197 -2.92 -8.99 5.87
N ALA A 198 -1.80 -8.26 5.91
CA ALA A 198 -0.46 -8.84 5.74
C ALA A 198 -0.09 -9.82 6.87
N VAL A 199 -0.54 -9.58 8.11
CA VAL A 199 -0.33 -10.53 9.22
C VAL A 199 -1.09 -11.82 8.95
N GLU A 200 -2.38 -11.74 8.63
CA GLU A 200 -3.24 -12.93 8.52
C GLU A 200 -2.97 -13.73 7.24
N GLU A 201 -2.86 -13.08 6.09
CA GLU A 201 -2.74 -13.76 4.78
C GLU A 201 -1.29 -14.09 4.42
N HIS A 202 -0.32 -13.33 4.96
CA HIS A 202 1.10 -13.46 4.59
C HIS A 202 2.04 -13.74 5.77
N GLY A 203 1.53 -13.82 7.00
CA GLY A 203 2.35 -14.12 8.18
C GLY A 203 3.37 -13.04 8.50
N ALA A 204 3.04 -11.76 8.24
CA ALA A 204 3.87 -10.63 8.64
C ALA A 204 4.22 -10.68 10.13
N ARG A 205 5.50 -10.50 10.46
CA ARG A 205 6.03 -10.52 11.84
C ARG A 205 6.60 -9.18 12.28
N ARG A 206 7.07 -8.35 11.34
CA ARG A 206 7.53 -6.99 11.61
C ARG A 206 7.37 -6.13 10.37
N PHE A 207 6.99 -4.88 10.61
CA PHE A 207 6.85 -3.85 9.61
C PHE A 207 7.99 -2.83 9.76
N ILE A 208 8.48 -2.35 8.63
CA ILE A 208 9.41 -1.23 8.54
C ILE A 208 8.79 -0.11 7.72
N ALA A 209 9.25 1.11 7.95
CA ALA A 209 8.90 2.26 7.14
C ALA A 209 10.00 3.31 7.25
N ASP A 210 10.06 4.21 6.27
CA ASP A 210 10.90 5.40 6.33
C ASP A 210 10.04 6.66 6.18
N THR A 211 10.59 7.77 6.66
CA THR A 211 10.01 9.10 6.42
C THR A 211 11.13 10.09 6.21
N GLN A 212 10.99 11.00 5.24
CA GLN A 212 11.83 12.18 5.16
C GLN A 212 11.88 12.92 6.51
N LYS A 213 13.06 13.40 6.94
CA LYS A 213 13.23 14.08 8.24
C LYS A 213 12.26 15.24 8.45
N ALA A 214 11.93 15.98 7.39
CA ALA A 214 10.99 17.10 7.43
C ALA A 214 9.50 16.68 7.44
N ASN A 215 9.17 15.41 7.17
CA ASN A 215 7.79 14.94 7.03
C ASN A 215 7.14 14.63 8.38
N GLY A 216 6.79 15.68 9.14
CA GLY A 216 6.13 15.54 10.44
C GLY A 216 4.77 14.82 10.38
N ARG A 217 4.05 14.86 9.25
CA ARG A 217 2.72 14.25 9.10
C ARG A 217 2.81 12.72 9.07
N SER A 218 3.70 12.15 8.26
CA SER A 218 3.90 10.70 8.22
C SER A 218 4.48 10.17 9.54
N LYS A 219 5.37 10.93 10.19
CA LYS A 219 5.87 10.58 11.54
C LYS A 219 4.76 10.46 12.58
N GLN A 220 3.78 11.38 12.57
CA GLN A 220 2.61 11.30 13.45
C GLN A 220 1.73 10.09 13.13
N VAL A 221 1.55 9.75 11.85
CA VAL A 221 0.81 8.55 11.44
C VAL A 221 1.51 7.29 11.96
N LEU A 222 2.81 7.14 11.72
CA LEU A 222 3.60 5.98 12.20
C LEU A 222 3.60 5.88 13.72
N SER A 223 3.75 7.00 14.43
CA SER A 223 3.68 7.03 15.90
C SER A 223 2.32 6.55 16.42
N ARG A 224 1.21 6.99 15.80
CA ARG A 224 -0.15 6.54 16.15
C ARG A 224 -0.38 5.06 15.85
N LEU A 225 0.30 4.54 14.82
CA LEU A 225 0.33 3.13 14.48
C LEU A 225 1.24 2.33 15.42
N GLY A 226 1.90 2.94 16.39
CA GLY A 226 2.77 2.25 17.35
C GLY A 226 4.17 1.92 16.84
N PHE A 227 4.58 2.46 15.68
CA PHE A 227 5.97 2.36 15.23
C PHE A 227 6.90 3.15 16.15
N GLN A 228 8.10 2.59 16.35
CA GLN A 228 9.21 3.24 17.04
C GLN A 228 10.29 3.59 16.05
N ILE A 229 11.09 4.63 16.36
CA ILE A 229 12.29 4.94 15.59
C ILE A 229 13.25 3.76 15.69
N SER A 230 13.82 3.35 14.55
CA SER A 230 14.76 2.24 14.42
C SER A 230 16.16 2.77 14.07
N ASP A 231 17.19 2.10 14.57
CA ASP A 231 18.60 2.35 14.28
C ASP A 231 19.21 1.31 13.33
N THR A 232 18.37 0.45 12.74
CA THR A 232 18.75 -0.62 11.80
C THR A 232 19.42 -0.12 10.53
N ASN A 233 19.17 1.12 10.12
CA ASN A 233 19.72 1.75 8.94
C ASN A 233 19.62 0.86 7.69
N TYR A 234 18.46 0.21 7.51
CA TYR A 234 18.21 -0.61 6.33
C TYR A 234 18.20 0.29 5.10
N PHE A 235 17.47 1.41 5.13
CA PHE A 235 17.25 2.27 3.97
C PHE A 235 18.50 3.02 3.47
N GLN A 236 19.57 3.10 4.28
CA GLN A 236 20.85 3.73 3.92
C GLN A 236 20.71 5.16 3.34
N ASP A 237 19.71 5.89 3.81
CA ASP A 237 19.44 7.27 3.40
C ASP A 237 19.57 8.17 4.64
N GLU A 238 20.57 9.04 4.63
CA GLU A 238 20.82 9.95 5.74
C GLU A 238 19.70 10.97 5.94
N ASP A 239 18.85 11.22 4.95
CA ASP A 239 17.76 12.20 5.01
C ASP A 239 16.43 11.62 5.51
N VAL A 240 16.37 10.32 5.79
CA VAL A 240 15.19 9.67 6.35
C VAL A 240 15.34 9.37 7.84
N VAL A 241 14.19 9.12 8.47
CA VAL A 241 14.07 8.48 9.77
C VAL A 241 13.45 7.12 9.53
N GLU A 242 14.10 6.08 10.01
CA GLU A 242 13.61 4.71 9.93
C GLU A 242 12.72 4.36 11.11
N TRP A 243 11.70 3.55 10.84
CA TRP A 243 10.68 3.15 11.79
C TRP A 243 10.48 1.64 11.73
N ALA A 244 10.25 1.03 12.88
CA ALA A 244 9.90 -0.38 12.98
C ALA A 244 8.73 -0.62 13.96
N ARG A 245 7.92 -1.63 13.66
CA ARG A 245 6.86 -2.14 14.53
C ARG A 245 6.77 -3.65 14.40
N ALA A 246 6.87 -4.38 15.51
CA ALA A 246 6.53 -5.80 15.52
C ALA A 246 5.03 -5.98 15.21
N ALA A 247 4.70 -7.01 14.43
CA ALA A 247 3.32 -7.45 14.32
C ALA A 247 2.86 -7.96 15.69
N ALA A 248 1.64 -7.62 16.08
CA ALA A 248 1.02 -8.06 17.33
C ALA A 248 0.32 -9.41 17.14
#